data_AF-A0A2E6GE25-F1
#
_entry.id   AF-A0A2E6GE25-F1
#
_cell.length_a   1.000
_cell.length_b   1.000
_cell.length_c   1.000
_cell.angle_alpha   90.00
_cell.angle_beta   90.00
_cell.angle_gamma   90.00
#
_symmetry.space_group_name_H-M   'P 1'
#
loop_
_entity.id
_entity.type
_entity.pdbx_description
1 polymer ?
#
loop_
_entity_poly.entity_id
_entity_poly.type
_entity_poly.pdbx_seq_one_letter_code
_entity_poly.pdbx_strand_id
1 'polypeptide(L)'
;SDWGNERVVVINQNGEYISSERGRSTLTTEWTNEFFESNVDERDSRSEANLIPDLPQHLQNPYHMSSQSEPLFWGITDLSIDNSGRLYVTEYRRHRCQIFNIHS
;
A
#
# COMPACT_ATOMS: atom_id res chain seq x y z
N SER A 1 -16.59 6.03 4.31
CA SER A 1 -15.29 5.62 3.77
C SER A 1 -15.41 4.22 3.21
N ASP A 2 -14.62 3.90 2.18
CA ASP A 2 -14.71 2.65 1.43
C ASP A 2 -13.63 1.64 1.90
N TRP A 3 -13.56 1.42 3.23
CA TRP A 3 -12.45 0.72 3.88
C TRP A 3 -12.26 -0.73 3.40
N GLY A 4 -13.33 -1.38 2.94
CA GLY A 4 -13.27 -2.77 2.44
C GLY A 4 -12.72 -2.92 1.01
N ASN A 5 -12.55 -1.81 0.27
CA ASN A 5 -12.05 -1.85 -1.10
C ASN A 5 -10.55 -1.59 -1.22
N GLU A 6 -9.85 -1.45 -0.08
CA GLU A 6 -8.38 -1.38 0.01
C GLU A 6 -7.76 -0.39 -0.98
N ARG A 7 -8.39 0.78 -1.09
CA ARG A 7 -7.98 1.85 -2.00
C ARG A 7 -8.18 3.23 -1.40
N VAL A 8 -7.36 4.15 -1.86
CA VAL A 8 -7.59 5.59 -1.72
C VAL A 8 -8.23 6.11 -3.00
N VAL A 9 -9.22 6.99 -2.88
CA VAL A 9 -9.90 7.63 -4.01
C VAL A 9 -9.72 9.13 -3.91
N VAL A 10 -9.33 9.75 -5.02
CA VAL A 10 -9.20 11.20 -5.16
C VAL A 10 -10.40 11.72 -5.94
N ILE A 11 -11.09 12.70 -5.36
CA ILE A 11 -12.24 13.38 -5.97
C ILE A 11 -11.98 14.89 -5.99
N ASN A 12 -12.54 15.59 -6.98
CA ASN A 12 -12.44 17.05 -7.04
C ASN A 12 -13.49 17.73 -6.14
N GLN A 13 -13.46 19.07 -6.09
CA GLN A 13 -14.38 19.86 -5.27
C GLN A 13 -15.85 19.71 -5.68
N ASN A 14 -16.12 19.28 -6.92
CA ASN A 14 -17.46 19.01 -7.43
C ASN A 14 -17.93 17.57 -7.11
N GLY A 15 -17.09 16.77 -6.44
CA GLY A 15 -17.37 15.36 -6.14
C GLY A 15 -17.09 14.41 -7.30
N GLU A 16 -16.42 14.86 -8.37
CA GLU A 16 -16.10 14.03 -9.53
C GLU A 16 -14.85 13.19 -9.27
N TYR A 17 -14.86 11.94 -9.71
CA TYR A 17 -13.72 11.02 -9.61
C TYR A 17 -12.53 11.52 -10.43
N ILE A 18 -11.35 11.60 -9.80
CA ILE A 18 -10.07 11.90 -10.47
C ILE A 18 -9.26 10.61 -10.66
N SER A 19 -8.97 9.91 -9.56
CA SER A 19 -8.10 8.74 -9.57
C SER A 19 -8.33 7.84 -8.35
N SER A 20 -7.74 6.64 -8.39
CA SER A 20 -7.67 5.75 -7.24
C SER A 20 -6.36 4.99 -7.20
N GLU A 21 -5.92 4.67 -5.99
CA GLU A 21 -4.66 3.98 -5.71
C GLU A 21 -4.92 2.81 -4.77
N ARG A 22 -4.34 1.64 -5.08
CA ARG A 22 -4.44 0.45 -4.21
C ARG A 22 -3.16 0.14 -3.44
N GLY A 23 -2.23 1.08 -3.39
CA GLY A 23 -0.90 0.86 -2.80
C GLY A 23 0.10 0.35 -3.84
N ARG A 24 1.36 0.74 -3.65
CA ARG A 24 2.49 0.41 -4.53
C ARG A 24 3.79 0.46 -3.74
N SER A 25 3.84 -0.26 -2.61
CA SER A 25 5.02 -0.25 -1.74
C SER A 25 6.28 -0.58 -2.54
N THR A 26 7.30 0.25 -2.40
CA THR A 26 8.62 0.08 -3.00
C THR A 26 9.67 0.00 -1.89
N LEU A 27 10.73 -0.80 -2.10
CA LEU A 27 11.88 -0.90 -1.17
C LEU A 27 12.81 0.31 -1.31
N THR A 28 12.30 1.51 -1.07
CA THR A 28 12.99 2.75 -1.48
C THR A 28 13.37 3.64 -0.31
N THR A 29 13.25 3.15 0.93
CA THR A 29 13.59 3.94 2.12
C THR A 29 14.75 3.31 2.88
N GLU A 30 15.58 4.15 3.48
CA GLU A 30 16.70 3.71 4.31
C GLU A 30 16.23 2.83 5.49
N TRP A 31 15.06 3.09 6.06
CA TRP A 31 14.49 2.24 7.11
C TRP A 31 14.23 0.81 6.64
N THR A 32 13.84 0.64 5.38
CA THR A 32 13.64 -0.69 4.80
C THR A 32 14.99 -1.42 4.65
N ASN A 33 16.05 -0.71 4.27
CA ASN A 33 17.39 -1.28 4.18
C ASN A 33 17.90 -1.71 5.57
N GLU A 34 17.84 -0.82 6.57
CA GLU A 34 18.28 -1.11 7.94
C GLU A 34 17.55 -2.31 8.55
N PHE A 35 16.23 -2.42 8.31
CA PHE A 35 15.43 -3.56 8.77
C PHE A 35 15.93 -4.88 8.15
N PHE A 36 16.15 -4.91 6.84
CA PHE A 36 16.58 -6.13 6.16
C PHE A 36 18.04 -6.51 6.41
N GLU A 37 18.93 -5.54 6.62
CA GLU A 37 20.31 -5.79 7.04
C GLU A 37 20.37 -6.42 8.43
N SER A 38 19.45 -6.03 9.32
CA SER A 38 19.32 -6.59 10.66
C SER A 38 18.59 -7.94 10.68
N ASN A 39 17.81 -8.25 9.64
CA ASN A 39 16.94 -9.45 9.56
C ASN A 39 17.12 -10.14 8.20
N VAL A 40 18.33 -10.67 7.96
CA VAL A 40 18.73 -11.24 6.66
C VAL A 40 17.84 -12.40 6.21
N ASP A 41 17.34 -13.23 7.13
CA ASP A 41 16.45 -14.35 6.80
C ASP A 41 15.10 -13.86 6.24
N GLU A 42 14.56 -12.76 6.77
CA GLU A 42 13.31 -12.15 6.28
C GLU A 42 13.53 -11.52 4.89
N ARG A 43 14.68 -10.86 4.70
CA ARG A 43 15.07 -10.30 3.40
C ARG A 43 15.14 -11.38 2.33
N ASP A 44 15.87 -12.46 2.62
CA ASP A 44 16.13 -13.53 1.66
C ASP A 44 14.86 -14.36 1.42
N SER A 45 14.06 -14.63 2.45
CA SER A 45 12.74 -15.26 2.29
C SER A 45 11.82 -14.42 1.41
N ARG A 46 11.84 -13.08 1.59
CA ARG A 46 11.05 -12.16 0.78
C ARG A 46 11.57 -12.06 -0.65
N SER A 47 12.88 -12.15 -0.91
CA SER A 47 13.43 -12.07 -2.27
C SER A 47 12.99 -13.23 -3.15
N GLU A 48 12.78 -14.40 -2.54
CA GLU A 48 12.31 -15.60 -3.24
C GLU A 48 10.78 -15.73 -3.29
N ALA A 49 10.06 -14.93 -2.49
CA ALA A 49 8.60 -14.99 -2.41
C ALA A 49 7.91 -14.36 -3.63
N ASN A 50 6.80 -14.95 -4.07
CA ASN A 50 5.91 -14.29 -5.01
C ASN A 50 5.07 -13.22 -4.30
N LEU A 51 5.49 -11.95 -4.45
CA LEU A 51 4.86 -10.82 -3.76
C LEU A 51 3.51 -10.39 -4.37
N ILE A 52 3.18 -10.86 -5.57
CA ILE A 52 1.92 -10.55 -6.26
C ILE A 52 1.40 -11.86 -6.90
N PRO A 53 0.84 -12.77 -6.09
CA PRO A 53 0.37 -14.06 -6.59
C PRO A 53 -0.90 -13.94 -7.44
N ASP A 54 -1.01 -14.80 -8.45
CA ASP A 54 -2.26 -15.01 -9.18
C ASP A 54 -3.25 -15.77 -8.29
N LEU A 55 -4.41 -15.16 -8.03
CA LEU A 55 -5.44 -15.72 -7.16
C LEU A 55 -6.53 -16.45 -7.95
N PRO A 56 -7.10 -17.55 -7.41
CA PRO A 56 -8.24 -18.20 -8.04
C PRO A 56 -9.46 -17.27 -8.08
N GLN A 57 -10.38 -17.51 -9.02
CA GLN A 57 -11.51 -16.61 -9.31
C GLN A 57 -12.34 -16.21 -8.08
N HIS A 58 -12.52 -17.11 -7.12
CA HIS A 58 -13.28 -16.85 -5.90
C HIS A 58 -12.55 -15.95 -4.88
N LEU A 59 -11.25 -15.69 -5.09
CA LEU A 59 -10.40 -14.84 -4.25
C LEU A 59 -9.96 -13.55 -4.98
N GLN A 60 -10.76 -13.05 -5.93
CA GLN A 60 -10.41 -11.87 -6.75
C GLN A 60 -11.00 -10.55 -6.25
N ASN A 61 -11.62 -10.52 -5.06
CA ASN A 61 -12.09 -9.25 -4.49
C ASN A 61 -10.92 -8.39 -3.95
N PRO A 62 -11.10 -7.07 -3.76
CA PRO A 62 -10.02 -6.18 -3.31
C PRO A 62 -9.33 -6.63 -2.03
N TYR A 63 -10.11 -7.03 -1.02
CA TYR A 63 -9.57 -7.54 0.24
C TYR A 63 -8.66 -8.76 0.05
N HIS A 64 -9.10 -9.76 -0.73
CA HIS A 64 -8.31 -10.96 -1.00
C HIS A 64 -7.01 -10.61 -1.73
N MET A 65 -7.09 -9.83 -2.81
CA MET A 65 -5.91 -9.39 -3.56
C MET A 65 -4.90 -8.66 -2.63
N SER A 66 -5.38 -7.74 -1.81
CA SER A 66 -4.55 -6.99 -0.86
C SER A 66 -3.93 -7.83 0.25
N SER A 67 -4.68 -8.80 0.77
CA SER A 67 -4.20 -9.71 1.81
C SER A 67 -3.06 -10.62 1.31
N GLN A 68 -3.03 -10.91 0.00
CA GLN A 68 -2.04 -11.82 -0.59
C GLN A 68 -0.93 -11.11 -1.36
N SER A 69 -1.13 -9.84 -1.77
CA SER A 69 -0.13 -9.06 -2.51
C SER A 69 0.55 -8.04 -1.61
N GLU A 70 1.86 -8.20 -1.38
CA GLU A 70 2.62 -7.38 -0.44
C GLU A 70 2.62 -5.87 -0.76
N PRO A 71 2.76 -5.45 -2.03
CA PRO A 71 2.81 -4.02 -2.35
C PRO A 71 1.50 -3.26 -2.12
N LEU A 72 0.36 -3.97 -2.09
CA LEU A 72 -0.96 -3.36 -2.00
C LEU A 72 -1.29 -2.93 -0.57
N PHE A 73 -2.18 -1.95 -0.46
CA PHE A 73 -2.78 -1.52 0.79
C PHE A 73 -3.54 -2.67 1.44
N TRP A 74 -3.38 -2.86 2.75
CA TRP A 74 -4.22 -3.79 3.50
C TRP A 74 -4.56 -3.27 4.90
N GLY A 75 -5.84 -2.96 5.11
CA GLY A 75 -6.34 -2.37 6.34
C GLY A 75 -5.88 -0.92 6.50
N ILE A 76 -6.21 -0.06 5.54
CA ILE A 76 -5.95 1.39 5.65
C ILE A 76 -6.66 1.94 6.88
N THR A 77 -5.95 2.68 7.72
CA THR A 77 -6.49 3.29 8.95
C THR A 77 -6.66 4.79 8.86
N ASP A 78 -5.69 5.48 8.25
CA ASP A 78 -5.67 6.94 8.25
C ASP A 78 -4.98 7.49 6.99
N LEU A 79 -5.37 8.72 6.63
CA LEU A 79 -4.84 9.51 5.52
C LEU A 79 -4.47 10.91 6.02
N SER A 80 -3.23 11.32 5.78
CA SER A 80 -2.77 12.67 6.14
C SER A 80 -2.02 13.30 4.97
N ILE A 81 -2.15 14.61 4.79
CA ILE A 81 -1.48 15.37 3.74
C ILE A 81 -0.66 16.47 4.42
N ASP A 82 0.62 16.57 4.07
CA ASP A 82 1.46 17.66 4.55
C ASP A 82 1.42 18.90 3.63
N ASN A 83 2.06 19.98 4.08
CA ASN A 83 2.10 21.24 3.33
C ASN A 83 2.89 21.15 2.00
N SER A 84 3.60 20.05 1.76
CA SER A 84 4.32 19.79 0.52
C SER A 84 3.49 18.94 -0.45
N GLY A 85 2.25 18.58 -0.09
CA GLY A 85 1.39 17.72 -0.89
C GLY A 85 1.86 16.28 -0.95
N ARG A 86 2.45 15.78 0.14
CA ARG A 86 2.70 14.35 0.32
C ARG A 86 1.53 13.74 1.07
N LEU A 87 0.89 12.74 0.47
CA LEU A 87 -0.13 11.91 1.08
C LEU A 87 0.54 10.75 1.82
N TYR A 88 0.24 10.63 3.10
CA TYR A 88 0.63 9.53 3.97
C TYR A 88 -0.57 8.60 4.16
N VAL A 89 -0.38 7.32 3.88
CA VAL A 89 -1.40 6.29 4.03
C VAL A 89 -0.90 5.25 5.03
N THR A 90 -1.58 5.10 6.16
CA THR A 90 -1.20 4.13 7.21
C THR A 90 -2.02 2.84 7.10
N GLU A 91 -1.35 1.70 7.29
CA GLU A 91 -1.94 0.36 7.16
C GLU A 91 -1.70 -0.46 8.42
N TYR A 92 -2.77 -0.91 9.11
CA TYR A 92 -2.60 -1.67 10.35
C TYR A 92 -2.14 -3.11 10.12
N ARG A 93 -2.54 -3.75 9.01
CA ARG A 93 -2.24 -5.18 8.78
C ARG A 93 -0.85 -5.43 8.21
N ARG A 94 -0.25 -4.41 7.60
CA ARG A 94 1.12 -4.44 7.07
C ARG A 94 2.14 -3.81 8.02
N HIS A 95 1.68 -3.16 9.09
CA HIS A 95 2.53 -2.35 9.97
C HIS A 95 3.38 -1.34 9.17
N ARG A 96 2.75 -0.69 8.17
CA ARG A 96 3.43 0.10 7.15
C ARG A 96 2.76 1.45 6.94
N CYS A 97 3.55 2.42 6.49
CA CYS A 97 3.08 3.68 5.92
C CYS A 97 3.62 3.81 4.48
N GLN A 98 2.75 4.17 3.54
CA GLN A 98 3.16 4.49 2.17
C GLN A 98 2.96 5.99 1.91
N ILE A 99 3.91 6.59 1.19
CA ILE A 99 3.94 8.03 0.94
C ILE A 99 3.83 8.27 -0.57
N PHE A 100 2.90 9.14 -0.96
CA PHE A 100 2.62 9.49 -2.35
C PHE A 100 2.75 10.99 -2.56
N ASN A 101 3.34 11.41 -3.67
CA ASN A 101 3.26 12.80 -4.10
C ASN A 101 1.95 13.00 -4.85
N ILE A 102 1.09 13.89 -4.34
CA ILE A 102 -0.20 14.23 -4.98
C ILE A 102 -0.15 15.56 -5.74
N HIS A 103 1.03 16.15 -5.87
CA HIS A 103 1.32 17.26 -6.77
C HIS A 103 2.31 16.84 -7.85
N SER A 104 2.00 17.21 -9.09
CA SER A 104 2.88 17.23 -10.25
C SER A 104 2.74 18.58 -10.94
#